data_AF-A0AAE1K0J8-F1
#
_entry.id   AF-A0AAE1K0J8-F1
#
_cell.length_a   1.000
_cell.length_b   1.000
_cell.length_c   1.000
_cell.angle_alpha   90.00
_cell.angle_beta   90.00
_cell.angle_gamma   90.00
#
_symmetry.space_group_name_H-M   'P 1'
#
loop_
_entity.id
_entity.type
_entity.pdbx_description
1 polymer ?
#
loop_
_entity_poly.entity_id
_entity_poly.type
_entity_poly.pdbx_seq_one_letter_code
_entity_poly.pdbx_strand_id
1 'polypeptide(L)'
;MIMSASLELKCFEYFCGAKSVHLQGRQFPVDIFYTCHSVADYLDACLITIFQIHLGEGLGDILVFLTGQEEIESIERLINERLKQLPESSQMLLTMSILAALPSEQQMRVFASAPSGFRK
;
A
#
# COMPACT_ATOMS: atom_id res chain seq x y z
N MET A 1 11.88 26.78 2.18
CA MET A 1 12.27 25.68 1.27
C MET A 1 10.98 25.00 0.86
N ILE A 2 10.75 24.80 -0.44
CA ILE A 2 9.59 24.06 -0.95
C ILE A 2 10.12 22.73 -1.48
N MET A 3 9.48 21.63 -1.10
CA MET A 3 9.78 20.30 -1.62
C MET A 3 8.59 19.82 -2.46
N SER A 4 8.88 19.21 -3.60
CA SER A 4 7.88 18.63 -4.51
C SER A 4 8.35 17.25 -4.96
N ALA A 5 7.44 16.28 -4.98
CA ALA A 5 7.68 14.96 -5.55
C ALA A 5 7.59 14.99 -7.09
N SER A 6 6.91 15.98 -7.66
CA SER A 6 6.80 16.15 -9.11
C SER A 6 8.07 16.78 -9.69
N LEU A 7 8.53 16.22 -10.81
CA LEU A 7 9.70 16.69 -11.58
C LEU A 7 9.46 18.01 -12.33
N GLU A 8 8.22 18.49 -12.39
CA GLU A 8 7.84 19.67 -13.17
C GLU A 8 8.24 20.98 -12.47
N LEU A 9 9.45 21.44 -12.75
CA LEU A 9 9.99 22.70 -12.23
C LEU A 9 9.28 23.95 -12.78
N LYS A 10 8.62 23.85 -13.94
CA LYS A 10 7.91 24.98 -14.58
C LYS A 10 6.78 25.52 -13.70
N CYS A 11 6.14 24.66 -12.92
CA CYS A 11 5.07 25.05 -11.99
C CYS A 11 5.56 25.98 -10.86
N PHE A 12 6.88 26.11 -10.68
CA PHE A 12 7.52 26.91 -9.64
C PHE A 12 8.18 28.20 -10.17
N GLU A 13 7.96 28.57 -11.43
CA GLU A 13 8.51 29.81 -12.01
C GLU A 13 8.03 31.08 -11.29
N TYR A 14 6.88 31.02 -10.60
CA TYR A 14 6.36 32.12 -9.78
C TYR A 14 7.29 32.53 -8.62
N PHE A 15 8.25 31.69 -8.21
CA PHE A 15 9.16 31.97 -7.10
C PHE A 15 10.36 32.87 -7.50
N CYS A 16 10.16 33.82 -8.43
CA CYS A 16 11.13 34.86 -8.79
C CYS A 16 12.55 34.34 -9.07
N GLY A 17 12.68 33.23 -9.80
CA GLY A 17 13.99 32.65 -10.14
C GLY A 17 14.72 32.00 -8.97
N ALA A 18 14.01 31.57 -7.92
CA ALA A 18 14.59 30.82 -6.81
C ALA A 18 15.38 29.59 -7.31
N LYS A 19 16.55 29.35 -6.71
CA LYS A 19 17.43 28.24 -7.06
C LYS A 19 16.73 26.90 -6.78
N SER A 20 16.58 26.07 -7.80
CA SER A 20 16.05 24.71 -7.68
C SER A 20 17.18 23.68 -7.55
N VAL A 21 16.90 22.60 -6.81
CA VAL A 21 17.77 21.43 -6.71
C VAL A 21 16.93 20.23 -7.13
N HIS A 22 17.39 19.52 -8.16
CA HIS A 22 16.75 18.30 -8.63
C HIS A 22 17.52 17.09 -8.12
N LEU A 23 16.84 16.21 -7.39
CA LEU A 23 17.37 14.92 -6.98
C LEU A 23 16.78 13.85 -7.89
N GLN A 24 17.65 13.16 -8.64
CA GLN A 24 17.21 12.00 -9.43
C GLN A 24 16.82 10.88 -8.47
N GLY A 25 15.55 10.48 -8.53
CA GLY A 25 15.05 9.33 -7.80
C GLY A 25 15.68 8.04 -8.31
N ARG A 26 15.75 7.03 -7.44
CA ARG A 26 16.00 5.65 -7.84
C ARG A 26 14.65 4.97 -7.94
N GLN A 27 14.28 4.52 -9.13
CA GLN A 27 13.15 3.62 -9.33
C GLN A 27 13.69 2.23 -9.63
N PHE A 28 13.15 1.23 -8.95
CA PHE A 28 13.28 -0.15 -9.37
C PHE A 28 12.23 -0.41 -10.45
N PRO A 29 12.49 -1.32 -11.41
CA PRO A 29 11.46 -1.71 -12.36
C PRO A 29 10.24 -2.27 -11.62
N VAL A 30 9.05 -1.83 -12.03
CA VAL A 30 7.77 -2.29 -11.47
C VAL A 30 6.92 -2.80 -12.61
N ASP A 31 6.51 -4.07 -12.53
CA ASP A 31 5.56 -4.65 -13.47
C ASP A 31 4.15 -4.19 -13.13
N ILE A 32 3.39 -3.80 -14.16
CA ILE A 32 2.03 -3.26 -14.01
C ILE A 32 1.04 -4.25 -14.60
N PHE A 33 0.09 -4.67 -13.78
CA PHE A 33 -0.98 -5.58 -14.17
C PHE A 33 -2.32 -4.84 -14.19
N TYR A 34 -3.14 -5.16 -15.19
CA TYR A 34 -4.47 -4.60 -15.37
C TYR A 34 -5.52 -5.73 -15.37
N THR A 35 -6.71 -5.42 -14.88
CA THR A 35 -7.85 -6.35 -15.04
C THR A 35 -8.25 -6.42 -16.51
N CYS A 36 -8.68 -7.60 -16.97
CA CYS A 36 -9.12 -7.78 -18.35
C CYS A 36 -10.39 -6.97 -18.69
N HIS A 37 -11.23 -6.77 -17.68
CA HIS A 37 -12.52 -6.07 -17.78
C HIS A 37 -12.72 -5.14 -16.59
N SER A 38 -13.71 -4.25 -16.69
CA SER A 38 -14.15 -3.40 -15.58
C SER A 38 -14.66 -4.25 -14.42
N VAL A 39 -14.20 -3.94 -13.21
CA VAL A 39 -14.64 -4.61 -11.99
C VAL A 39 -15.74 -3.76 -11.34
N ALA A 40 -16.90 -4.36 -11.08
CA ALA A 40 -18.00 -3.68 -10.40
C ALA A 40 -17.78 -3.54 -8.89
N ASP A 41 -17.28 -4.60 -8.25
CA ASP A 41 -16.90 -4.62 -6.83
C ASP A 41 -15.38 -4.71 -6.69
N TYR A 42 -14.74 -3.55 -6.56
CA TYR A 42 -13.28 -3.50 -6.42
C TYR A 42 -12.81 -4.00 -5.05
N LEU A 43 -13.65 -3.98 -4.01
CA LEU A 43 -13.25 -4.47 -2.68
C LEU A 43 -13.07 -5.99 -2.71
N ASP A 44 -13.99 -6.71 -3.34
CA ASP A 44 -13.85 -8.15 -3.56
C ASP A 44 -12.62 -8.47 -4.42
N ALA A 45 -12.41 -7.74 -5.52
CA ALA A 45 -11.24 -7.92 -6.36
C ALA A 45 -9.92 -7.61 -5.61
N CYS A 46 -9.90 -6.59 -4.76
CA CYS A 46 -8.76 -6.30 -3.88
C CYS A 46 -8.48 -7.48 -2.94
N LEU A 47 -9.51 -8.01 -2.27
CA LEU A 47 -9.37 -9.15 -1.37
C LEU A 47 -8.80 -10.37 -2.09
N ILE A 48 -9.32 -10.69 -3.26
CA ILE A 48 -8.83 -11.80 -4.10
C ILE A 48 -7.37 -11.58 -4.47
N THR A 49 -7.02 -10.37 -4.92
CA THR A 49 -5.66 -10.02 -5.34
C THR A 49 -4.66 -10.13 -4.18
N ILE A 50 -5.03 -9.69 -2.98
CA ILE A 50 -4.20 -9.80 -1.76
C ILE A 50 -3.86 -11.27 -1.50
N PHE A 51 -4.84 -12.17 -1.54
CA PHE A 51 -4.60 -13.60 -1.31
C PHE A 51 -3.84 -14.26 -2.45
N GLN A 52 -4.04 -13.85 -3.71
CA GLN A 52 -3.24 -14.32 -4.84
C GLN A 52 -1.77 -13.97 -4.67
N ILE A 53 -1.46 -12.73 -4.30
CA ILE A 53 -0.08 -12.29 -4.03
C ILE A 53 0.48 -13.02 -2.82
N HIS A 54 -0.28 -13.10 -1.72
CA HIS A 54 0.18 -13.75 -0.49
C HIS A 54 0.57 -15.22 -0.70
N LEU A 55 -0.20 -15.95 -1.50
CA LEU A 55 -0.01 -17.39 -1.74
C LEU A 55 0.89 -17.71 -2.94
N GLY A 56 0.99 -16.80 -3.92
CA GLY A 56 1.69 -17.03 -5.18
C GLY A 56 3.04 -16.33 -5.31
N GLU A 57 3.21 -15.17 -4.68
CA GLU A 57 4.42 -14.34 -4.84
C GLU A 57 5.44 -14.56 -3.72
N GLY A 58 6.70 -14.28 -4.03
CA GLY A 58 7.81 -14.35 -3.07
C GLY A 58 7.73 -13.28 -1.97
N LEU A 59 8.72 -13.26 -1.08
CA LEU A 59 8.78 -12.36 0.08
C LEU A 59 8.62 -10.88 -0.30
N GLY A 60 7.83 -10.15 0.49
CA GLY A 60 7.61 -8.70 0.35
C GLY A 60 6.30 -8.27 0.99
N ASP A 61 6.16 -7.00 1.36
CA ASP A 61 4.93 -6.45 1.93
C ASP A 61 3.91 -6.07 0.82
N ILE A 62 2.63 -5.98 1.17
CA ILE A 62 1.54 -5.57 0.28
C ILE A 62 1.00 -4.21 0.73
N LEU A 63 1.00 -3.23 -0.18
CA LEU A 63 0.36 -1.94 0.03
C LEU A 63 -0.94 -1.84 -0.78
N VAL A 64 -2.06 -1.68 -0.08
CA VAL A 64 -3.39 -1.56 -0.70
C VAL A 64 -3.93 -0.15 -0.46
N PHE A 65 -4.41 0.49 -1.52
CA PHE A 65 -5.06 1.80 -1.44
C PHE A 65 -6.58 1.62 -1.48
N LEU A 66 -7.25 2.11 -0.44
CA LEU A 66 -8.71 2.08 -0.30
C LEU A 66 -9.21 3.51 -0.01
N THR A 67 -10.47 3.79 -0.31
CA THR A 67 -10.93 5.18 -0.39
C THR A 67 -11.33 5.77 0.96
N GLY A 68 -11.73 4.93 1.91
CA GLY A 68 -12.24 5.38 3.20
C GLY A 68 -12.06 4.37 4.33
N GLN A 69 -12.30 4.84 5.55
CA GLN A 69 -12.15 4.05 6.77
C GLN A 69 -13.04 2.81 6.78
N GLU A 70 -14.32 2.93 6.37
CA GLU A 70 -15.27 1.81 6.35
C GLU A 70 -14.78 0.66 5.46
N GLU A 71 -14.20 0.99 4.29
CA GLU A 71 -13.65 0.01 3.35
C GLU A 71 -12.42 -0.68 3.93
N ILE A 72 -11.54 0.09 4.57
CA ILE A 72 -10.32 -0.39 5.22
C ILE A 72 -10.68 -1.38 6.33
N GLU A 73 -11.59 -1.01 7.23
CA GLU A 73 -12.03 -1.87 8.33
C GLU A 73 -12.75 -3.13 7.81
N SER A 74 -13.55 -3.00 6.75
CA SER A 74 -14.24 -4.12 6.13
C SER A 74 -13.26 -5.13 5.53
N ILE A 75 -12.27 -4.67 4.75
CA ILE A 75 -11.24 -5.52 4.15
C ILE A 75 -10.36 -6.16 5.23
N GLU A 76 -9.94 -5.40 6.24
CA GLU A 76 -9.15 -5.92 7.35
C GLU A 76 -9.87 -7.07 8.07
N ARG A 77 -11.18 -6.89 8.34
CA ARG A 77 -12.00 -7.96 8.92
C ARG A 77 -12.09 -9.18 7.99
N LEU A 78 -12.37 -8.98 6.70
CA LEU A 78 -12.50 -10.06 5.73
C LEU A 78 -11.19 -10.84 5.55
N ILE A 79 -10.04 -10.17 5.53
CA ILE A 79 -8.72 -10.83 5.49
C ILE A 79 -8.55 -11.73 6.71
N ASN A 80 -8.81 -11.20 7.91
CA ASN A 80 -8.67 -11.96 9.16
C ASN A 80 -9.65 -13.15 9.25
N GLU A 81 -10.86 -13.02 8.71
CA GLU A 81 -11.82 -14.12 8.60
C GLU A 81 -11.33 -15.21 7.64
N ARG A 82 -10.80 -14.82 6.47
CA ARG A 82 -10.31 -15.76 5.44
C ARG A 82 -9.00 -16.43 5.84
N LEU A 83 -8.10 -15.72 6.53
CA LEU A 83 -6.84 -16.29 7.01
C LEU A 83 -7.07 -17.50 7.92
N LYS A 84 -8.08 -17.44 8.80
CA LYS A 84 -8.45 -18.56 9.68
C LYS A 84 -8.89 -19.82 8.94
N GLN A 85 -9.28 -19.69 7.67
CA GLN A 85 -9.69 -20.81 6.83
C GLN A 85 -8.51 -21.45 6.07
N LEU A 86 -7.34 -20.81 6.06
CA LEU A 86 -6.14 -21.32 5.42
C LEU A 86 -5.37 -22.27 6.35
N PRO A 87 -4.54 -23.18 5.80
CA PRO A 87 -3.61 -23.98 6.59
C PRO A 87 -2.68 -23.10 7.42
N GLU A 88 -2.28 -23.55 8.62
CA GLU A 88 -1.44 -22.77 9.55
C GLU A 88 -0.17 -22.21 8.90
N SER A 89 0.44 -22.96 7.97
CA SER A 89 1.63 -22.54 7.23
C SER A 89 1.42 -21.31 6.33
N SER A 90 0.17 -21.00 5.97
CA SER A 90 -0.22 -19.89 5.10
C SER A 90 -0.89 -18.75 5.85
N GLN A 91 -0.98 -18.81 7.18
CA GLN A 91 -1.59 -17.76 8.01
C GLN A 91 -0.63 -16.61 8.35
N MET A 92 0.56 -16.59 7.75
CA MET A 92 1.61 -15.62 8.04
C MET A 92 1.40 -14.28 7.30
N LEU A 93 0.22 -13.68 7.47
CA LEU A 93 -0.16 -12.36 6.92
C LEU A 93 -0.64 -11.46 8.06
N LEU A 94 -0.04 -10.28 8.19
CA LEU A 94 -0.37 -9.29 9.22
C LEU A 94 -1.00 -8.06 8.58
N THR A 95 -2.28 -7.80 8.85
CA THR A 95 -2.94 -6.59 8.36
C THR A 95 -2.65 -5.39 9.25
N MET A 96 -2.34 -4.23 8.64
CA MET A 96 -2.14 -2.97 9.34
C MET A 96 -2.82 -1.83 8.57
N SER A 97 -3.71 -1.10 9.22
CA SER A 97 -4.42 0.05 8.64
C SER A 97 -3.71 1.37 8.96
N ILE A 98 -3.69 2.29 7.98
CA ILE A 98 -3.24 3.67 8.17
C ILE A 98 -4.36 4.62 7.74
N LEU A 99 -4.90 5.37 8.71
CA LEU A 99 -5.94 6.37 8.48
C LEU A 99 -5.43 7.74 8.91
N ALA A 100 -5.92 8.78 8.23
CA ALA A 100 -5.56 10.16 8.52
C ALA A 100 -5.90 10.58 9.96
N ALA A 101 -6.96 10.02 10.54
CA ALA A 101 -7.41 10.32 11.89
C ALA A 101 -6.65 9.56 13.01
N LEU A 102 -5.77 8.61 12.66
CA LEU A 102 -5.03 7.85 13.68
C LEU A 102 -4.01 8.73 14.42
N PRO A 103 -3.81 8.51 15.74
CA PRO A 103 -2.69 9.09 16.45
C PRO A 103 -1.35 8.73 15.80
N SER A 104 -0.39 9.66 15.84
CA SER A 104 0.95 9.48 15.25
C SER A 104 1.63 8.18 15.72
N GLU A 105 1.54 7.85 17.00
CA GLU A 105 2.10 6.61 17.55
C GLU A 105 1.53 5.35 16.88
N GLN A 106 0.24 5.36 16.52
CA GLN A 106 -0.40 4.24 15.84
C GLN A 106 -0.03 4.21 14.36
N GLN A 107 0.04 5.37 13.70
CA GLN A 107 0.53 5.47 12.31
C GLN A 107 1.95 4.92 12.18
N MET A 108 2.82 5.18 13.16
CA MET A 108 4.20 4.72 13.11
C MET A 108 4.35 3.19 13.13
N ARG A 109 3.33 2.45 13.59
CA ARG A 109 3.39 0.98 13.64
C ARG A 109 3.47 0.35 12.25
N VAL A 110 2.93 0.99 11.20
CA VAL A 110 3.00 0.43 9.84
C VAL A 110 4.43 0.42 9.30
N PHE A 111 5.34 1.20 9.86
CA PHE A 111 6.75 1.22 9.46
C PHE A 111 7.60 0.19 10.21
N ALA A 112 7.05 -0.49 11.23
CA ALA A 112 7.76 -1.59 11.87
C ALA A 112 7.89 -2.78 10.91
N SER A 113 9.04 -3.46 10.98
CA SER A 113 9.26 -4.69 10.22
C SER A 113 8.26 -5.76 10.65
N ALA A 114 7.77 -6.53 9.68
CA ALA A 114 6.97 -7.71 9.97
C ALA A 114 7.78 -8.73 10.79
N PRO A 115 7.15 -9.52 11.68
CA PRO A 115 7.80 -10.65 12.34
C PRO A 115 8.38 -11.65 11.33
N SER A 116 9.37 -12.45 11.74
CA SER A 116 10.01 -13.41 10.85
C SER A 116 9.00 -14.38 10.22
N GLY A 117 9.03 -14.47 8.89
CA GLY A 117 8.13 -15.31 8.09
C GLY A 117 6.75 -14.71 7.83
N PHE A 118 6.41 -13.56 8.43
CA PHE A 118 5.16 -12.86 8.14
C PHE A 118 5.34 -11.90 6.97
N ARG A 119 4.33 -11.88 6.11
CA ARG A 119 4.04 -10.79 5.19
C ARG A 119 3.18 -9.75 5.90
N LYS A 120 3.34 -8.47 5.59
CA LYS A 120 2.47 -7.38 6.07
C LYS A 120 1.78 -6.70 4.89
#